data_AF-A0A522E2W9-F1
#
_entry.id   AF-A0A522E2W9-F1
#
_cell.length_a   1.000
_cell.length_b   1.000
_cell.length_c   1.000
_cell.angle_alpha   90.00
_cell.angle_beta   90.00
_cell.angle_gamma   90.00
#
_symmetry.space_group_name_H-M   'P 1'
#
loop_
_entity.id
_entity.type
_entity.pdbx_description
1 polymer ?
#
loop_
_entity_poly.entity_id
_entity_poly.type
_entity_poly.pdbx_seq_one_letter_code
_entity_poly.pdbx_strand_id
1 'polypeptide(L)'
;MRAGCPKLAPPNGAAQKPEVPKLILDFVRTVRLPVQPRFVARDCFKEDGSDTARVKTWFLGDNFKDHFLGKVEEPVGETNLAVSRLTRNALDRKIRSELGGSHEEVALSQFWALLQAQGRGERGPLLTNGYAIIAYIRDENGPHGLLWAVNASWYDGRGWGVDAYSVEDPGNWRAGHQVLSRN
;
A
#
# COMPACT_ATOMS: atom_id res chain seq x y z
N MET A 1 -32.33 64.87 30.52
CA MET A 1 -31.24 64.03 29.99
C MET A 1 -31.65 62.57 30.16
N ARG A 2 -31.97 61.85 29.08
CA ARG A 2 -32.24 60.40 29.12
C ARG A 2 -31.20 59.72 28.24
N ALA A 3 -30.33 58.92 28.84
CA ALA A 3 -29.33 58.13 28.15
C ALA A 3 -30.01 57.00 27.36
N GLY A 4 -29.69 56.89 26.06
CA GLY A 4 -30.11 55.78 25.22
C GLY A 4 -29.26 54.54 25.52
N CYS A 5 -29.92 53.40 25.78
CA CYS A 5 -29.25 52.10 25.85
C CYS A 5 -28.73 51.69 24.47
N PRO A 6 -27.47 51.22 24.32
CA PRO A 6 -27.00 50.65 23.07
C PRO A 6 -27.59 49.24 22.87
N LYS A 7 -28.09 49.00 21.66
CA LYS A 7 -28.63 47.72 21.21
C LYS A 7 -27.46 46.74 20.99
N LEU A 8 -27.35 45.71 21.81
CA LEU A 8 -26.41 44.59 21.61
C LEU A 8 -26.82 43.80 20.37
N ALA A 9 -25.89 43.63 19.43
CA ALA A 9 -26.04 42.70 18.32
C ALA A 9 -25.89 41.26 18.84
N PRO A 10 -26.64 40.28 18.30
CA PRO A 10 -26.49 38.88 18.71
C PRO A 10 -25.14 38.33 18.22
N PRO A 11 -24.48 37.46 19.00
CA PRO A 11 -23.23 36.82 18.58
C PRO A 11 -23.50 35.86 17.42
N ASN A 12 -22.92 36.15 16.27
CA ASN A 12 -22.90 35.28 15.10
C ASN A 12 -21.84 34.18 15.33
N GLY A 13 -22.22 33.15 16.08
CA GLY A 13 -21.35 32.03 16.43
C GLY A 13 -22.07 30.71 16.25
N ALA A 14 -22.43 30.37 15.00
CA ALA A 14 -22.78 29.00 14.68
C ALA A 14 -21.51 28.15 14.89
N ALA A 15 -21.49 27.35 15.96
CA ALA A 15 -20.47 26.34 16.18
C ALA A 15 -20.45 25.41 14.96
N GLN A 16 -19.36 25.46 14.18
CA GLN A 16 -19.11 24.49 13.13
C GLN A 16 -18.99 23.13 13.83
N LYS A 17 -19.89 22.22 13.49
CA LYS A 17 -19.84 20.83 13.94
C LYS A 17 -18.48 20.28 13.51
N PRO A 18 -17.65 19.69 14.40
CA PRO A 18 -16.36 19.17 14.00
C PRO A 18 -16.58 18.14 12.89
N GLU A 19 -16.07 18.45 11.69
CA GLU A 19 -16.10 17.54 10.57
C GLU A 19 -15.15 16.39 10.91
N VAL A 20 -15.70 15.20 11.14
CA VAL A 20 -14.89 14.00 11.33
C VAL A 20 -14.07 13.83 10.06
N PRO A 21 -12.73 13.79 10.13
CA PRO A 21 -11.90 13.63 8.95
C PRO A 21 -12.34 12.37 8.20
N LYS A 22 -12.79 12.53 6.95
CA LYS A 22 -13.19 11.40 6.13
C LYS A 22 -11.96 10.55 5.80
N LEU A 23 -11.91 9.35 6.39
CA LEU A 23 -10.89 8.33 6.14
C LEU A 23 -10.78 8.05 4.63
N ILE A 24 -9.56 7.83 4.17
CA ILE A 24 -9.26 7.50 2.77
C ILE A 24 -9.09 5.99 2.57
N LEU A 25 -8.94 5.22 3.64
CA LEU A 25 -8.81 3.77 3.67
C LEU A 25 -10.05 3.12 4.29
N ASP A 26 -10.77 2.36 3.47
CA ASP A 26 -11.79 1.44 3.95
C ASP A 26 -11.14 0.08 4.20
N PHE A 27 -11.15 -0.41 5.45
CA PHE A 27 -10.71 -1.77 5.75
C PHE A 27 -11.54 -2.81 4.99
N VAL A 28 -10.87 -3.77 4.35
CA VAL A 28 -11.52 -4.86 3.61
C VAL A 28 -11.40 -6.18 4.36
N ARG A 29 -10.19 -6.55 4.79
CA ARG A 29 -9.92 -7.83 5.48
C ARG A 29 -8.52 -7.85 6.11
N THR A 30 -8.29 -8.86 6.93
CA THR A 30 -6.96 -9.23 7.42
C THR A 30 -6.50 -10.54 6.76
N VAL A 31 -5.22 -10.62 6.43
CA VAL A 31 -4.55 -11.84 5.96
C VAL A 31 -3.47 -12.22 6.96
N ARG A 32 -3.56 -13.45 7.47
CA ARG A 32 -2.55 -14.03 8.35
C ARG A 32 -1.47 -14.67 7.48
N LEU A 33 -0.22 -14.25 7.66
CA LEU A 33 0.93 -14.84 7.00
C LEU A 33 1.78 -15.59 8.04
N PRO A 34 2.18 -16.84 7.74
CA PRO A 34 3.10 -17.56 8.60
C PRO A 34 4.47 -16.87 8.62
N VAL A 35 5.37 -17.37 9.47
CA VAL A 35 6.80 -16.98 9.45
C VAL A 35 7.32 -17.05 8.02
N GLN A 36 7.93 -15.97 7.55
CA GLN A 36 8.60 -15.95 6.26
C GLN A 36 10.08 -16.31 6.48
N PRO A 37 10.63 -17.25 5.69
CA PRO A 37 12.04 -17.60 5.78
C PRO A 37 12.92 -16.46 5.26
N ARG A 38 14.24 -16.65 5.34
CA ARG A 38 15.20 -15.79 4.64
C ARG A 38 14.77 -15.64 3.18
N PHE A 39 14.71 -14.40 2.72
CA PHE A 39 14.17 -14.05 1.42
C PHE A 39 15.24 -13.33 0.59
N VAL A 40 15.38 -13.73 -0.67
CA VAL A 40 16.31 -13.13 -1.63
C VAL A 40 15.49 -12.69 -2.83
N ALA A 41 15.35 -11.38 -3.02
CA ALA A 41 14.40 -10.81 -3.98
C ALA A 41 14.61 -11.31 -5.41
N ARG A 42 15.86 -11.33 -5.89
CA ARG A 42 16.23 -11.85 -7.23
C ARG A 42 15.89 -13.32 -7.46
N ASP A 43 15.73 -14.13 -6.41
CA ASP A 43 15.38 -15.54 -6.57
C ASP A 43 13.88 -15.73 -6.80
N CYS A 44 13.09 -14.77 -6.34
CA CYS A 44 11.63 -14.78 -6.35
C CYS A 44 11.06 -13.93 -7.48
N PHE A 45 11.44 -12.66 -7.57
CA PHE A 45 10.98 -11.73 -8.60
C PHE A 45 11.75 -11.95 -9.90
N LYS A 46 11.14 -12.68 -10.83
CA LYS A 46 11.66 -12.95 -12.18
C LYS A 46 10.54 -12.76 -13.17
N GLU A 47 10.84 -12.15 -14.31
CA GLU A 47 9.91 -12.11 -15.43
C GLU A 47 9.75 -13.52 -15.99
N ASP A 48 8.63 -14.16 -15.67
CA ASP A 48 8.26 -15.50 -16.12
C ASP A 48 6.74 -15.53 -16.31
N GLY A 49 6.32 -15.36 -17.56
CA GLY A 49 4.92 -15.41 -17.98
C GLY A 49 4.43 -16.82 -18.30
N SER A 50 5.17 -17.88 -17.94
CA SER A 50 4.75 -19.26 -18.21
C SER A 50 3.62 -19.70 -17.26
N ASP A 51 2.79 -20.65 -17.69
CA ASP A 51 1.74 -21.20 -16.83
C ASP A 51 2.29 -22.11 -15.71
N THR A 52 3.57 -22.49 -15.82
CA THR A 52 4.33 -23.24 -14.81
C THR A 52 5.01 -22.35 -13.77
N ALA A 53 5.06 -21.03 -13.99
CA ALA A 53 5.62 -20.08 -13.03
C ALA A 53 4.92 -20.16 -11.67
N ARG A 54 5.67 -19.99 -10.58
CA ARG A 54 5.09 -19.88 -9.23
C ARG A 54 4.23 -18.62 -9.09
N VAL A 55 4.73 -17.53 -9.64
CA VAL A 55 4.03 -16.26 -9.82
C VAL A 55 4.22 -15.88 -11.28
N LYS A 56 3.13 -15.89 -12.04
CA LYS A 56 3.14 -15.46 -13.43
C LYS A 56 3.42 -13.98 -13.44
N THR A 57 4.64 -13.60 -13.80
CA THR A 57 5.13 -12.23 -13.73
C THR A 57 5.39 -11.76 -15.14
N TRP A 58 4.49 -10.92 -15.64
CA TRP A 58 4.58 -10.39 -17.00
C TRP A 58 5.63 -9.29 -17.13
N PHE A 59 5.80 -8.49 -16.07
CA PHE A 59 6.65 -7.31 -16.11
C PHE A 59 7.21 -6.97 -14.74
N LEU A 60 8.49 -6.63 -14.69
CA LEU A 60 9.13 -5.98 -13.55
C LEU A 60 9.66 -4.62 -14.02
N GLY A 61 9.18 -3.54 -13.41
CA GLY A 61 9.64 -2.19 -13.69
C GLY A 61 11.12 -2.02 -13.37
N ASP A 62 11.81 -1.21 -14.18
CA ASP A 62 13.24 -0.94 -13.99
C ASP A 62 13.52 -0.31 -12.61
N ASN A 63 12.61 0.56 -12.14
CA ASN A 63 12.61 1.08 -10.77
C ASN A 63 12.58 -0.03 -9.70
N PHE A 64 11.72 -1.04 -9.85
CA PHE A 64 11.68 -2.18 -8.93
C PHE A 64 12.98 -2.99 -9.03
N LYS A 65 13.47 -3.22 -10.26
CA LYS A 65 14.70 -3.97 -10.50
C LYS A 65 15.88 -3.33 -9.78
N ASP A 66 16.05 -2.03 -9.96
CA ASP A 66 17.17 -1.24 -9.45
C ASP A 66 17.18 -1.17 -7.91
N HIS A 67 16.00 -1.03 -7.29
CA HIS A 67 15.90 -0.81 -5.84
C HIS A 67 15.72 -2.09 -5.02
N PHE A 68 15.22 -3.18 -5.61
CA PHE A 68 14.79 -4.35 -4.84
C PHE A 68 15.44 -5.68 -5.22
N LEU A 69 15.97 -5.91 -6.43
CA LEU A 69 16.52 -7.24 -6.75
C LEU A 69 17.78 -7.59 -5.94
N GLY A 70 18.50 -6.58 -5.46
CA GLY A 70 19.61 -6.76 -4.54
C GLY A 70 19.19 -7.11 -3.10
N LYS A 71 17.94 -6.82 -2.73
CA LYS A 71 17.44 -6.95 -1.35
C LYS A 71 17.44 -8.39 -0.87
N VAL A 72 17.95 -8.54 0.36
CA VAL A 72 17.88 -9.76 1.16
C VAL A 72 17.21 -9.42 2.48
N GLU A 73 16.20 -10.20 2.86
CA GLU A 73 15.53 -10.08 4.16
C GLU A 73 15.85 -11.30 5.02
N GLU A 74 16.18 -11.05 6.29
CA GLU A 74 16.23 -12.09 7.30
C GLU A 74 14.82 -12.60 7.62
N PRO A 75 14.67 -13.80 8.22
CA PRO A 75 13.36 -14.34 8.56
C PRO A 75 12.52 -13.34 9.36
N VAL A 76 11.30 -13.10 8.90
CA VAL A 76 10.32 -12.25 9.61
C VAL A 76 9.26 -13.13 10.26
N GLY A 77 8.87 -12.75 11.48
CA GLY A 77 7.86 -13.48 12.25
C GLY A 77 6.49 -13.54 11.55
N GLU A 78 5.62 -14.38 12.10
CA GLU A 78 4.21 -14.39 11.73
C GLU A 78 3.60 -13.00 11.86
N THR A 79 2.75 -12.63 10.89
CA THR A 79 2.14 -11.30 10.87
C THR A 79 0.71 -11.34 10.37
N ASN A 80 -0.05 -10.31 10.74
CA ASN A 80 -1.36 -10.03 10.19
C ASN A 80 -1.24 -8.78 9.33
N LEU A 81 -1.51 -8.91 8.03
CA LEU A 81 -1.59 -7.78 7.12
C LEU A 81 -3.05 -7.36 6.96
N ALA A 82 -3.34 -6.09 7.20
CA ALA A 82 -4.59 -5.48 6.81
C ALA A 82 -4.55 -5.15 5.31
N VAL A 83 -5.67 -5.42 4.64
CA VAL A 83 -5.93 -5.02 3.27
C VAL A 83 -7.03 -3.95 3.34
N SER A 84 -6.68 -2.74 2.92
CA SER A 84 -7.59 -1.61 2.88
C SER A 84 -7.76 -1.12 1.44
N ARG A 85 -8.90 -0.52 1.13
CA ARG A 85 -9.22 0.02 -0.20
C ARG A 85 -9.24 1.54 -0.14
N LEU A 86 -8.60 2.20 -1.11
CA LEU A 86 -8.70 3.65 -1.26
C LEU A 86 -10.11 4.07 -1.69
N THR A 87 -10.74 4.96 -0.92
CA THR A 87 -12.09 5.48 -1.20
C THR A 87 -12.10 6.64 -2.20
N ARG A 88 -10.94 7.29 -2.37
CA ARG A 88 -10.70 8.41 -3.28
C ARG A 88 -9.24 8.44 -3.70
N ASN A 89 -8.92 9.25 -4.72
CA ASN A 89 -7.55 9.45 -5.14
C ASN A 89 -6.70 10.05 -4.00
N ALA A 90 -5.48 9.56 -3.82
CA ALA A 90 -4.61 10.01 -2.74
C ALA A 90 -3.12 9.88 -3.09
N LEU A 91 -2.33 10.81 -2.56
CA LEU A 91 -0.86 10.76 -2.54
C LEU A 91 -0.39 9.82 -1.45
N ASP A 92 0.80 9.24 -1.60
CA ASP A 92 1.43 8.38 -0.59
C ASP A 92 1.48 9.05 0.79
N ARG A 93 1.88 10.34 0.86
CA ARG A 93 1.90 11.09 2.14
C ARG A 93 0.58 11.05 2.92
N LYS A 94 -0.56 11.04 2.22
CA LYS A 94 -1.88 10.99 2.86
C LYS A 94 -2.23 9.58 3.32
N ILE A 95 -1.93 8.58 2.49
CA ILE A 95 -2.15 7.16 2.80
C ILE A 95 -1.33 6.76 4.01
N ARG A 96 -0.04 7.06 3.99
CA ARG A 96 0.91 6.81 5.07
C ARG A 96 0.53 7.48 6.38
N SER A 97 0.09 8.74 6.31
CA SER A 97 -0.41 9.46 7.48
C SER A 97 -1.64 8.79 8.12
N GLU A 98 -2.46 8.10 7.34
CA GLU A 98 -3.63 7.39 7.85
C GLU A 98 -3.29 5.98 8.37
N LEU A 99 -2.32 5.31 7.76
CA LEU A 99 -1.79 4.03 8.26
C LEU A 99 -1.11 4.17 9.63
N GLY A 100 -0.36 5.25 9.82
CA GLY A 100 0.48 5.45 11.00
C GLY A 100 1.80 4.69 10.90
N GLY A 101 2.88 5.32 11.35
CA GLY A 101 4.26 4.86 11.08
C GLY A 101 4.59 3.44 11.57
N SER A 102 3.96 2.95 12.64
CA SER A 102 4.17 1.57 13.12
C SER A 102 3.52 0.49 12.25
N HIS A 103 2.57 0.87 11.40
CA HIS A 103 1.75 -0.04 10.60
C HIS A 103 2.06 0.04 9.10
N GLU A 104 2.72 1.09 8.63
CA GLU A 104 2.89 1.33 7.19
C GLU A 104 3.83 0.32 6.50
N GLU A 105 4.87 -0.15 7.18
CA GLU A 105 5.93 -0.94 6.56
C GLU A 105 5.60 -2.43 6.48
N VAL A 106 5.67 -2.98 5.27
CA VAL A 106 5.48 -4.40 4.96
C VAL A 106 6.79 -4.98 4.44
N ALA A 107 7.09 -6.24 4.79
CA ALA A 107 8.27 -6.92 4.25
C ALA A 107 8.06 -7.34 2.79
N LEU A 108 9.10 -7.29 1.96
CA LEU A 108 9.03 -7.71 0.57
C LEU A 108 8.68 -9.20 0.44
N SER A 109 9.20 -10.02 1.35
CA SER A 109 8.85 -11.44 1.49
C SER A 109 7.35 -11.67 1.73
N GLN A 110 6.72 -10.83 2.56
CA GLN A 110 5.28 -10.90 2.83
C GLN A 110 4.46 -10.45 1.62
N PHE A 111 4.90 -9.40 0.93
CA PHE A 111 4.28 -8.97 -0.33
C PHE A 111 4.34 -10.09 -1.37
N TRP A 112 5.51 -10.70 -1.55
CA TRP A 112 5.71 -11.84 -2.44
C TRP A 112 4.83 -13.04 -2.07
N ALA A 113 4.70 -13.37 -0.78
CA ALA A 113 3.86 -14.48 -0.34
C ALA A 113 2.39 -14.28 -0.74
N LEU A 114 1.89 -13.03 -0.69
CA LEU A 114 0.55 -12.71 -1.17
C LEU A 114 0.42 -12.83 -2.68
N LEU A 115 1.41 -12.38 -3.45
CA LEU A 115 1.44 -12.59 -4.91
C LEU A 115 1.49 -14.07 -5.26
N GLN A 116 2.26 -14.88 -4.53
CA GLN A 116 2.35 -16.32 -4.70
C GLN A 116 1.04 -17.05 -4.41
N ALA A 117 0.27 -16.59 -3.41
CA ALA A 117 -1.04 -17.15 -3.11
C ALA A 117 -2.09 -16.87 -4.22
N GLN A 118 -1.79 -15.93 -5.14
CA GLN A 118 -2.60 -15.61 -6.31
C GLN A 118 -1.73 -15.56 -7.58
N GLY A 119 -0.79 -16.51 -7.70
CA GLY A 119 0.29 -16.45 -8.68
C GLY A 119 -0.20 -16.48 -10.13
N ARG A 120 -1.40 -16.98 -10.40
CA ARG A 120 -2.03 -17.04 -11.73
C ARG A 120 -3.28 -16.16 -11.82
N GLY A 121 -3.43 -15.18 -10.93
CA GLY A 121 -4.56 -14.26 -10.93
C GLY A 121 -5.86 -14.88 -10.39
N GLU A 122 -5.76 -16.04 -9.74
CA GLU A 122 -6.87 -16.69 -9.07
C GLU A 122 -7.48 -15.81 -7.97
N ARG A 123 -8.70 -16.16 -7.55
CA ARG A 123 -9.40 -15.44 -6.48
C ARG A 123 -8.63 -15.56 -5.16
N GLY A 124 -8.50 -14.44 -4.46
CA GLY A 124 -7.90 -14.40 -3.12
C GLY A 124 -8.06 -13.03 -2.44
N PRO A 125 -7.18 -12.68 -1.49
CA PRO A 125 -7.23 -11.39 -0.79
C PRO A 125 -6.88 -10.16 -1.64
N LEU A 126 -6.06 -10.31 -2.67
CA LEU A 126 -5.59 -9.24 -3.56
C LEU A 126 -6.52 -9.02 -4.76
N LEU A 127 -6.52 -7.80 -5.28
CA LEU A 127 -7.17 -7.45 -6.53
C LEU A 127 -6.47 -8.10 -7.74
N THR A 128 -7.23 -8.79 -8.59
CA THR A 128 -6.77 -9.32 -9.88
C THR A 128 -7.51 -8.71 -11.06
N ASN A 129 -8.01 -7.48 -10.91
CA ASN A 129 -8.83 -6.77 -11.89
C ASN A 129 -8.11 -5.55 -12.51
N GLY A 130 -6.77 -5.55 -12.51
CA GLY A 130 -5.93 -4.48 -13.05
C GLY A 130 -5.72 -3.28 -12.12
N TYR A 131 -6.42 -3.20 -10.99
CA TYR A 131 -6.14 -2.20 -9.96
C TYR A 131 -4.88 -2.56 -9.17
N ALA A 132 -4.13 -1.55 -8.73
CA ALA A 132 -2.89 -1.80 -8.02
C ALA A 132 -3.15 -2.22 -6.56
N ILE A 133 -2.31 -3.12 -6.07
CA ILE A 133 -2.06 -3.38 -4.65
C ILE A 133 -0.77 -2.67 -4.28
N ILE A 134 -0.82 -1.81 -3.27
CA ILE A 134 0.29 -0.95 -2.84
C ILE A 134 0.80 -1.46 -1.49
N ALA A 135 2.12 -1.55 -1.33
CA ALA A 135 2.80 -1.82 -0.08
C ALA A 135 3.97 -0.84 0.09
N TYR A 136 4.15 -0.33 1.31
CA TYR A 136 5.31 0.50 1.62
C TYR A 136 6.45 -0.38 2.12
N ILE A 137 7.55 -0.40 1.38
CA ILE A 137 8.66 -1.34 1.60
C ILE A 137 9.97 -0.57 1.53
N ARG A 138 10.87 -0.80 2.49
CA ARG A 138 12.22 -0.23 2.45
C ARG A 138 13.11 -0.99 1.47
N ASP A 139 13.95 -0.28 0.74
CA ASP A 139 14.96 -0.88 -0.13
C ASP A 139 16.05 -1.66 0.65
N GLU A 140 17.11 -2.08 -0.05
CA GLU A 140 18.15 -2.97 0.48
C GLU A 140 19.02 -2.39 1.60
N ASN A 141 18.96 -1.09 1.90
CA ASN A 141 19.82 -0.47 2.93
C ASN A 141 19.31 -0.67 4.38
N GLY A 142 18.56 -1.75 4.62
CA GLY A 142 18.07 -2.13 5.94
C GLY A 142 17.23 -1.04 6.62
N PRO A 143 17.43 -0.78 7.93
CA PRO A 143 16.71 0.29 8.66
C PRO A 143 16.93 1.70 8.11
N HIS A 144 17.99 1.91 7.32
CA HIS A 144 18.33 3.19 6.70
C HIS A 144 17.87 3.28 5.24
N GLY A 145 17.21 2.25 4.71
CA GLY A 145 16.69 2.22 3.35
C GLY A 145 15.58 3.24 3.11
N LEU A 146 15.51 3.70 1.86
CA LEU A 146 14.43 4.57 1.43
C LEU A 146 13.14 3.77 1.38
N LEU A 147 12.03 4.41 1.75
CA LEU A 147 10.72 3.81 1.69
C LEU A 147 10.14 4.02 0.29
N TRP A 148 9.68 2.94 -0.34
CA TRP A 148 9.10 2.95 -1.67
C TRP A 148 7.64 2.49 -1.61
N ALA A 149 6.81 3.06 -2.49
CA ALA A 149 5.50 2.53 -2.81
C ALA A 149 5.66 1.42 -3.85
N VAL A 150 5.90 0.20 -3.38
CA VAL A 150 5.93 -1.00 -4.22
C VAL A 150 4.49 -1.35 -4.56
N ASN A 151 4.22 -1.59 -5.84
CA ASN A 151 2.88 -1.95 -6.28
C ASN A 151 2.88 -3.12 -7.25
N ALA A 152 1.79 -3.87 -7.24
CA ALA A 152 1.52 -4.92 -8.19
C ALA A 152 0.13 -4.75 -8.81
N SER A 153 0.00 -5.03 -10.10
CA SER A 153 -1.28 -5.07 -10.80
C SER A 153 -1.36 -6.32 -11.69
N TRP A 154 -2.54 -6.93 -11.75
CA TRP A 154 -2.77 -8.10 -12.59
C TRP A 154 -3.18 -7.69 -14.01
N TYR A 155 -2.41 -8.12 -15.01
CA TYR A 155 -2.74 -7.97 -16.42
C TYR A 155 -3.41 -9.25 -16.90
N ASP A 156 -4.69 -9.14 -17.26
CA ASP A 156 -5.52 -10.29 -17.62
C ASP A 156 -4.85 -11.18 -18.70
N GLY A 157 -4.79 -12.48 -18.42
CA GLY A 157 -4.10 -13.49 -19.23
C GLY A 157 -2.57 -13.44 -19.23
N ARG A 158 -1.94 -12.34 -18.76
CA ARG A 158 -0.48 -12.12 -18.88
C ARG A 158 0.29 -12.39 -17.59
N GLY A 159 -0.20 -11.90 -16.46
CA GLY A 159 0.53 -12.00 -15.19
C GLY A 159 0.53 -10.72 -14.37
N TRP A 160 1.24 -10.76 -13.25
CA TRP A 160 1.55 -9.60 -12.42
C TRP A 160 2.55 -8.68 -13.12
N GLY A 161 2.29 -7.37 -13.07
CA GLY A 161 3.29 -6.34 -13.26
C GLY A 161 3.64 -5.72 -11.92
N VAL A 162 4.93 -5.54 -11.63
CA VAL A 162 5.42 -4.99 -10.35
C VAL A 162 6.31 -3.78 -10.60
N ASP A 163 6.05 -2.68 -9.91
CA ASP A 163 6.79 -1.42 -9.99
C ASP A 163 7.13 -0.89 -8.58
N ALA A 164 8.07 0.05 -8.49
CA ALA A 164 8.40 0.76 -7.24
C ALA A 164 8.49 2.28 -7.47
N TYR A 165 7.57 3.04 -6.88
CA TYR A 165 7.58 4.50 -6.98
C TYR A 165 8.11 5.13 -5.69
N SER A 166 8.83 6.26 -5.83
CA SER A 166 9.20 7.05 -4.67
C SER A 166 7.94 7.52 -3.95
N VAL A 167 7.93 7.46 -2.61
CA VAL A 167 6.81 8.00 -1.80
C VAL A 167 6.73 9.54 -1.85
N GLU A 168 7.71 10.19 -2.48
CA GLU A 168 7.73 11.63 -2.77
C GLU A 168 7.16 11.96 -4.15
N ASP A 169 6.81 10.96 -4.97
CA ASP A 169 6.21 11.17 -6.27
C ASP A 169 4.88 11.95 -6.15
N PRO A 170 4.64 12.98 -6.98
CA PRO A 170 3.41 13.77 -6.93
C PRO A 170 2.18 13.06 -7.53
N GLY A 171 2.35 11.85 -8.07
CA GLY A 171 1.31 11.01 -8.64
C GLY A 171 0.31 10.53 -7.60
N ASN A 172 -0.98 10.59 -7.93
CA ASN A 172 -2.01 10.04 -7.06
C ASN A 172 -2.31 8.58 -7.41
N TRP A 173 -2.42 7.76 -6.38
CA TRP A 173 -3.09 6.48 -6.46
C TRP A 173 -4.59 6.68 -6.64
N ARG A 174 -5.22 5.85 -7.47
CA ARG A 174 -6.64 6.00 -7.79
C ARG A 174 -7.53 5.36 -6.72
N ALA A 175 -8.73 5.90 -6.57
CA ALA A 175 -9.80 5.24 -5.83
C ALA A 175 -9.98 3.80 -6.32
N GLY A 176 -10.20 2.87 -5.39
CA GLY A 176 -10.35 1.44 -5.68
C GLY A 176 -9.06 0.62 -5.57
N HIS A 177 -7.88 1.25 -5.57
CA HIS A 177 -6.61 0.55 -5.29
C HIS A 177 -6.62 -0.04 -3.87
N GLN A 178 -5.87 -1.12 -3.66
CA GLN A 178 -5.65 -1.71 -2.35
C GLN A 178 -4.33 -1.24 -1.75
N VAL A 179 -4.29 -1.12 -0.42
CA VAL A 179 -3.12 -0.79 0.38
C VAL A 179 -2.94 -1.88 1.43
N LEU A 180 -1.72 -2.39 1.53
CA LEU A 180 -1.30 -3.35 2.54
C LEU A 180 -0.62 -2.62 3.70
N SER A 181 -0.95 -3.02 4.92
CA SER A 181 -0.33 -2.51 6.15
C SER A 181 -0.29 -3.59 7.20
N ARG A 182 0.57 -3.43 8.22
CA ARG A 182 0.58 -4.31 9.38
C ARG A 182 -0.57 -3.96 10.32
N ASN A 183 -1.19 -4.98 10.89
CA ASN A 183 -2.20 -4.82 11.95
C ASN A 183 -1.54 -4.88 13.33
#